data_AF-A0A090QX31-F1
#
_entry.id   AF-A0A090QX31-F1
#
_cell.length_a   1.000
_cell.length_b   1.000
_cell.length_c   1.000
_cell.angle_alpha   90.00
_cell.angle_beta   90.00
_cell.angle_gamma   90.00
#
_symmetry.space_group_name_H-M   'P 1'
#
loop_
_entity.id
_entity.type
_entity.pdbx_description
1 polymer ?
#
loop_
_entity_poly.entity_id
_entity_poly.type
_entity_poly.pdbx_seq_one_letter_code
_entity_poly.pdbx_strand_id
1 'polypeptide(L)'
;MLRLFFCLLFGCLSLPSWAQDSVTLQLRWSHQAQFAGYYMAKAKGFYQAQGLDVTLRPNQAGTLPLQQVLEGQAEFAVGNSEVLIGFSQGLPVRAMAAIFQQSPAVLLTPANSPIHSVQNMREKRIRLSPGTADAELIHLLAKHNIRLHELQHIPATGHDTDLHRQDVDVFNGYITNEPFYFAQQGVDVRIFNPADHGIHYYSDVLFTHSEFADKHPVLVERFLSASLQGWAYALAHPDETVEHILTHYDTGKSRAHLYHELQYAVALIKADTVTIGHMSLTRWQHIADSLAEIGLIPPIEMTSRFFFTPPQGIMWADILPWAVIGLGGLLTSSALCLYFYRANRLLQQTVISSQEATAHAERGIRIDPLTGIANRYALLERIQHVIEKKRITQSQPALLFIDLNRFKSVNDTFGHDAGDQVLQHFCHRISGSVLAYDGFFARLAGDEFVVLLKTACQSTSQQLADAITEQAAQPFHIGNQVIHIGASVGITFYHDGDCPQRFLSRADKAMYRHKKARQ
;
A
#
# COMPACT_ATOMS: atom_id res chain seq x y z
N MET A 1 -29.83 -7.16 1.73
CA MET A 1 -28.34 -7.16 1.76
C MET A 1 -27.71 -5.84 2.22
N LEU A 2 -28.44 -4.92 2.87
CA LEU A 2 -27.89 -3.62 3.32
C LEU A 2 -27.78 -3.48 4.86
N ARG A 3 -27.96 -4.57 5.62
CA ARG A 3 -27.84 -4.58 7.09
C ARG A 3 -26.62 -5.34 7.63
N LEU A 4 -25.91 -6.09 6.79
CA LEU A 4 -24.68 -6.79 7.19
C LEU A 4 -23.42 -5.91 7.13
N PHE A 5 -23.47 -4.74 6.47
CA PHE A 5 -22.31 -3.87 6.32
C PHE A 5 -22.12 -2.87 7.48
N PHE A 6 -23.14 -2.67 8.32
CA PHE A 6 -23.10 -1.67 9.39
C PHE A 6 -22.62 -2.21 10.75
N CYS A 7 -22.61 -3.53 10.95
CA CYS A 7 -22.13 -4.15 12.20
C CYS A 7 -20.62 -4.44 12.24
N LEU A 8 -19.89 -4.24 11.14
CA LEU A 8 -18.44 -4.48 11.07
C LEU A 8 -17.59 -3.23 11.39
N LEU A 9 -18.21 -2.06 11.57
CA LEU A 9 -17.50 -0.80 11.82
C LEU A 9 -17.51 -0.32 13.29
N PHE A 10 -18.26 -0.99 14.18
CA PHE A 10 -18.38 -0.59 15.59
C PHE A 10 -18.06 -1.70 16.61
N GLY A 11 -17.69 -2.90 16.16
CA GLY A 11 -17.26 -3.99 17.03
C GLY A 11 -15.74 -3.94 17.24
N CYS A 12 -15.31 -3.65 18.47
CA CYS A 12 -13.93 -3.69 18.97
C CYS A 12 -13.02 -2.49 18.65
N LEU A 13 -13.40 -1.30 19.11
CA LEU A 13 -12.44 -0.34 19.69
C LEU A 13 -12.27 -0.66 21.18
N SER A 14 -11.91 -1.90 21.50
CA SER A 14 -11.20 -2.14 22.76
C SER A 14 -9.80 -1.59 22.53
N LEU A 15 -9.49 -0.42 23.09
CA LEU A 15 -8.11 0.03 23.22
C LEU A 15 -7.32 -1.15 23.77
N PRO A 16 -6.23 -1.59 23.10
CA PRO A 16 -5.41 -2.64 23.66
C PRO A 16 -5.02 -2.19 25.08
N SER A 17 -5.41 -2.98 26.08
CA SER A 17 -4.78 -2.90 27.39
C SER A 17 -3.37 -3.41 27.16
N TRP A 18 -2.45 -2.52 26.78
CA TRP A 18 -1.04 -2.85 26.69
C TRP A 18 -0.65 -3.38 28.07
N ALA A 19 -0.12 -4.60 28.12
CA ALA A 19 0.60 -5.03 29.31
C ALA A 19 1.69 -3.98 29.56
N GLN A 20 1.68 -3.36 30.73
CA GLN A 20 2.57 -2.26 31.04
C GLN A 20 3.98 -2.84 31.25
N ASP A 21 4.95 -2.38 30.47
CA ASP A 21 6.33 -2.86 30.60
C ASP A 21 6.92 -2.26 31.89
N SER A 22 7.24 -3.11 32.87
CA SER A 22 7.87 -2.68 34.13
C SER A 22 9.38 -2.56 33.96
N VAL A 23 9.95 -1.41 34.29
CA VAL A 23 11.40 -1.16 34.23
C VAL A 23 11.90 -0.37 35.43
N THR A 24 13.18 -0.52 35.75
CA THR A 24 13.84 0.21 36.83
C THR A 24 14.86 1.22 36.28
N LEU A 25 14.80 2.44 36.81
CA LEU A 25 15.87 3.42 36.71
C LEU A 25 16.65 3.47 38.03
N GLN A 26 17.91 3.06 37.99
CA GLN A 26 18.86 3.21 39.09
C GLN A 26 19.42 4.64 39.11
N LEU A 27 19.07 5.40 40.14
CA LEU A 27 19.62 6.73 40.37
C LEU A 27 21.06 6.63 40.88
N ARG A 28 21.85 7.68 40.64
CA ARG A 28 23.25 7.76 41.06
C ARG A 28 23.43 7.97 42.56
N TRP A 29 22.48 8.63 43.21
CA TRP A 29 22.53 8.94 44.64
C TRP A 29 21.14 8.81 45.28
N SER A 30 20.98 9.30 46.51
CA SER A 30 19.69 9.44 47.18
C SER A 30 18.77 10.45 46.46
N HIS A 31 17.50 10.48 46.84
CA HIS A 31 16.53 11.36 46.22
C HIS A 31 16.89 12.84 46.38
N GLN A 32 16.87 13.60 45.28
CA GLN A 32 17.23 15.02 45.24
C GLN A 32 16.77 15.69 43.94
N ALA A 33 16.82 17.02 43.85
CA ALA A 33 16.30 17.76 42.70
C ALA A 33 17.07 17.49 41.39
N GLN A 34 18.30 16.96 41.47
CA GLN A 34 19.05 16.45 40.31
C GLN A 34 18.28 15.42 39.49
N PHE A 35 17.31 14.69 40.07
CA PHE A 35 16.53 13.67 39.37
C PHE A 35 15.10 14.14 39.05
N ALA A 36 14.82 15.44 39.16
CA ALA A 36 13.50 16.04 39.01
C ALA A 36 12.76 15.60 37.75
N GLY A 37 13.44 15.52 36.60
CA GLY A 37 12.80 15.11 35.36
C GLY A 37 12.19 13.71 35.41
N TYR A 38 12.84 12.75 36.08
CA TYR A 38 12.33 11.38 36.22
C TYR A 38 11.15 11.32 37.18
N TYR A 39 11.19 12.11 38.26
CA TYR A 39 10.06 12.23 39.20
C TYR A 39 8.83 12.81 38.50
N MET A 40 9.01 13.89 37.75
CA MET A 40 7.91 14.53 37.04
C MET A 40 7.39 13.67 35.88
N ALA A 41 8.25 12.92 35.19
CA ALA A 41 7.81 11.94 34.20
C ALA A 41 6.86 10.88 34.79
N LYS A 42 7.16 10.39 36.00
CA LYS A 42 6.30 9.45 36.72
C LYS A 42 5.03 10.10 37.27
N ALA A 43 5.16 11.28 37.88
CA ALA A 43 4.05 12.00 38.50
C ALA A 43 3.01 12.48 37.50
N LYS A 44 3.45 12.89 36.30
CA LYS A 44 2.59 13.46 35.25
C LYS A 44 2.01 12.43 34.30
N GLY A 45 2.27 11.15 34.54
CA GLY A 45 1.72 10.10 33.68
C GLY A 45 2.50 9.90 32.38
N PHE A 46 3.66 10.53 32.17
CA PHE A 46 4.38 10.44 30.89
C PHE A 46 4.90 9.03 30.62
N TYR A 47 5.35 8.31 31.66
CA TYR A 47 5.70 6.90 31.52
C TYR A 47 4.46 6.02 31.23
N GLN A 48 3.37 6.23 31.98
CA GLN A 48 2.13 5.48 31.83
C GLN A 48 1.49 5.69 30.46
N ALA A 49 1.56 6.91 29.91
CA ALA A 49 1.10 7.24 28.57
C ALA A 49 1.89 6.49 27.47
N GLN A 50 3.13 6.10 27.76
CA GLN A 50 3.96 5.26 26.90
C GLN A 50 3.83 3.76 27.21
N GLY A 51 2.92 3.36 28.11
CA GLY A 51 2.74 1.97 28.52
C GLY A 51 3.88 1.43 29.40
N LEU A 52 4.58 2.30 30.14
CA LEU A 52 5.69 1.94 31.00
C LEU A 52 5.32 2.09 32.49
N ASP A 53 5.73 1.14 33.32
CA ASP A 53 5.71 1.25 34.78
C ASP A 53 7.15 1.38 35.29
N VAL A 54 7.54 2.60 35.64
CA VAL A 54 8.93 2.91 35.98
C VAL A 54 9.13 2.95 37.49
N THR A 55 10.02 2.11 37.99
CA THR A 55 10.53 2.16 39.36
C THR A 55 11.78 3.02 39.43
N LEU A 56 11.76 4.06 40.26
CA LEU A 56 12.91 4.93 40.50
C LEU A 56 13.62 4.47 41.76
N ARG A 57 14.79 3.85 41.63
CA ARG A 57 15.54 3.26 42.74
C ARG A 57 16.67 4.22 43.16
N PRO A 58 16.66 4.75 44.40
CA PRO A 58 17.79 5.55 44.90
C PRO A 58 19.03 4.67 45.06
N ASN A 59 20.22 5.29 45.00
CA ASN A 59 21.46 4.55 45.24
C ASN A 59 21.63 4.22 46.72
N GLN A 60 22.13 3.02 47.02
CA GLN A 60 22.47 2.60 48.38
C GLN A 60 24.00 2.65 48.57
N ALA A 61 24.45 2.83 49.81
CA ALA A 61 25.88 2.86 50.12
C ALA A 61 26.57 1.56 49.64
N GLY A 62 27.64 1.69 48.87
CA GLY A 62 28.40 0.56 48.32
C GLY A 62 27.88 0.02 46.98
N THR A 63 26.82 0.60 46.40
CA THR A 63 26.31 0.22 45.08
C THR A 63 26.78 1.19 43.99
N LEU A 64 27.16 0.65 42.82
CA LEU A 64 27.56 1.42 41.64
C LEU A 64 26.48 1.31 40.55
N PRO A 65 25.90 2.43 40.07
CA PRO A 65 24.82 2.40 39.07
C PRO A 65 25.21 1.64 37.79
N LEU A 66 26.46 1.79 37.35
CA LEU A 66 27.01 1.05 36.21
C LEU A 66 26.93 -0.46 36.41
N GLN A 67 27.30 -0.96 37.59
CA GLN A 67 27.26 -2.37 37.90
C GLN A 67 25.82 -2.90 37.97
N GLN A 68 24.87 -2.12 38.49
CA GLN A 68 23.45 -2.52 38.54
C GLN A 68 22.86 -2.80 37.15
N VAL A 69 23.25 -2.02 36.14
CA VAL A 69 22.82 -2.25 34.75
C VAL A 69 23.52 -3.46 34.13
N LEU A 70 24.83 -3.62 34.39
CA LEU A 70 25.60 -4.75 33.87
C LEU A 70 25.16 -6.10 34.45
N GLU A 71 24.70 -6.10 35.70
CA GLU A 71 24.19 -7.30 36.39
C GLU A 71 22.70 -7.57 36.12
N GLY A 72 22.04 -6.72 35.32
CA GLY A 72 20.62 -6.84 35.01
C GLY A 72 19.68 -6.57 36.20
N GLN A 73 20.15 -5.83 37.22
CA GLN A 73 19.36 -5.43 38.39
C GLN A 73 18.51 -4.18 38.14
N ALA A 74 18.83 -3.44 37.08
CA ALA A 74 18.06 -2.33 36.54
C ALA A 74 18.27 -2.21 35.02
N GLU A 75 17.22 -1.86 34.28
CA GLU A 75 17.29 -1.67 32.83
C GLU A 75 18.02 -0.36 32.47
N PHE A 76 17.81 0.68 33.27
CA PHE A 76 18.37 2.01 33.07
C PHE A 76 19.12 2.48 34.31
N ALA A 77 20.12 3.34 34.12
CA ALA A 77 20.76 4.05 35.21
C ALA A 77 21.23 5.44 34.82
N VAL A 78 21.45 6.27 35.84
CA VAL A 78 22.13 7.57 35.70
C VAL A 78 23.57 7.42 36.18
N GLY A 79 24.51 7.84 35.35
CA GLY A 79 25.94 7.88 35.66
C GLY A 79 26.59 9.18 35.19
N ASN A 80 27.91 9.28 35.30
CA ASN A 80 28.70 10.38 34.73
C ASN A 80 29.68 9.83 33.68
N SER A 81 30.93 10.30 33.74
CA SER A 81 31.99 9.90 32.83
C SER A 81 32.40 8.44 32.99
N GLU A 82 32.03 7.77 34.09
CA GLU A 82 32.27 6.33 34.27
C GLU A 82 31.57 5.48 33.19
N VAL A 83 30.50 5.98 32.56
CA VAL A 83 29.83 5.28 31.44
C VAL A 83 30.77 5.18 30.24
N LEU A 84 31.48 6.27 29.91
CA LEU A 84 32.48 6.26 28.84
C LEU A 84 33.70 5.43 29.24
N ILE A 85 34.14 5.53 30.49
CA ILE A 85 35.28 4.74 30.98
C ILE A 85 34.96 3.24 30.88
N GLY A 86 33.77 2.82 31.29
CA GLY A 86 33.32 1.44 31.14
C GLY A 86 33.26 1.01 29.68
N PHE A 87 32.71 1.85 28.79
CA PHE A 87 32.71 1.58 27.36
C PHE A 87 34.12 1.40 26.79
N SER A 88 35.08 2.24 27.20
CA SER A 88 36.49 2.14 26.76
C SER A 88 37.17 0.84 27.18
N GLN A 89 36.67 0.22 28.25
CA GLN A 89 37.12 -1.08 28.78
C GLN A 89 36.38 -2.27 28.15
N GLY A 90 35.51 -2.02 27.16
CA GLY A 90 34.73 -3.05 26.47
C GLY A 90 33.44 -3.45 27.19
N LEU A 91 32.99 -2.70 28.20
CA LEU A 91 31.72 -2.97 28.85
C LEU A 91 30.53 -2.66 27.91
N PRO A 92 29.49 -3.51 27.88
CA PRO A 92 28.36 -3.40 26.96
C PRO A 92 27.35 -2.35 27.40
N VAL A 93 27.70 -1.07 27.31
CA VAL A 93 26.83 0.07 27.67
C VAL A 93 26.52 0.98 26.49
N ARG A 94 25.33 1.60 26.53
CA ARG A 94 24.91 2.67 25.61
C ARG A 94 24.44 3.90 26.36
N ALA A 95 25.05 5.04 26.07
CA ALA A 95 24.59 6.35 26.49
C ALA A 95 23.35 6.76 25.69
N MET A 96 22.33 7.25 26.37
CA MET A 96 21.03 7.61 25.81
C MET A 96 20.80 9.12 25.81
N ALA A 97 21.21 9.81 26.87
CA ALA A 97 21.10 11.25 27.00
C ALA A 97 22.10 11.78 28.02
N ALA A 98 22.69 12.96 27.78
CA ALA A 98 23.42 13.72 28.78
C ALA A 98 22.55 14.85 29.30
N ILE A 99 21.99 14.69 30.51
CA ILE A 99 21.11 15.71 31.09
C ILE A 99 21.89 16.98 31.42
N PHE A 100 23.04 16.85 32.08
CA PHE A 100 23.91 17.98 32.33
C PHE A 100 24.93 18.16 31.20
N GLN A 101 24.82 19.29 30.52
CA GLN A 101 25.73 19.73 29.47
C GLN A 101 27.06 20.23 30.04
N GLN A 102 27.20 20.33 31.37
CA GLN A 102 28.43 20.62 32.10
C GLN A 102 28.36 19.88 33.44
N SER A 103 29.43 19.16 33.82
CA SER A 103 29.48 18.48 35.11
C SER A 103 29.32 19.47 36.29
N PRO A 104 28.46 19.17 37.28
CA PRO A 104 28.34 19.91 38.53
C PRO A 104 29.47 19.60 39.52
N ALA A 105 30.30 18.59 39.27
CA ALA A 105 31.29 18.13 40.24
C ALA A 105 32.37 19.20 40.50
N VAL A 106 32.62 19.46 41.78
CA VAL A 106 33.58 20.45 42.28
C VAL A 106 34.37 19.90 43.47
N LEU A 107 35.54 20.48 43.72
CA LEU A 107 36.24 20.34 45.00
C LEU A 107 35.97 21.55 45.89
N LEU A 108 35.80 21.31 47.19
CA LEU A 108 35.40 22.30 48.18
C LEU A 108 36.38 22.28 49.34
N THR A 109 36.73 23.46 49.86
CA THR A 109 37.46 23.61 51.13
C THR A 109 36.80 24.68 51.99
N PRO A 110 36.95 24.67 53.32
CA PRO A 110 36.55 25.80 54.14
C PRO A 110 37.20 27.11 53.65
N ALA A 111 36.46 28.22 53.61
CA ALA A 111 36.99 29.50 53.12
C ALA A 111 38.21 29.98 53.93
N ASN A 112 38.28 29.64 55.23
CA ASN A 112 39.41 29.93 56.12
C ASN A 112 40.58 28.93 55.99
N SER A 113 40.46 27.90 55.15
CA SER A 113 41.53 26.93 54.89
C SER A 113 42.72 27.59 54.17
N PRO A 114 43.97 27.19 54.47
CA PRO A 114 45.16 27.65 53.75
C PRO A 114 45.24 27.12 52.31
N ILE A 115 44.30 26.28 51.87
CA ILE A 115 44.24 25.75 50.50
C ILE A 115 43.56 26.79 49.60
N HIS A 116 44.36 27.61 48.94
CA HIS A 116 43.87 28.68 48.04
C HIS A 116 43.94 28.30 46.56
N SER A 117 44.73 27.29 46.18
CA SER A 117 44.82 26.76 44.82
C SER A 117 44.78 25.23 44.81
N VAL A 118 44.50 24.64 43.64
CA VAL A 118 44.51 23.18 43.45
C VAL A 118 45.87 22.58 43.84
N GLN A 119 46.99 23.26 43.52
CA GLN A 119 48.33 22.79 43.89
C GLN A 119 48.56 22.66 45.39
N ASN A 120 47.84 23.44 46.22
CA ASN A 120 47.94 23.33 47.69
C ASN A 120 47.24 22.09 48.25
N MET A 121 46.57 21.29 47.42
CA MET A 121 45.91 20.05 47.81
C MET A 121 46.87 18.85 47.88
N ARG A 122 48.12 18.99 47.43
CA ARG A 122 49.12 17.90 47.51
C ARG A 122 49.31 17.44 48.97
N GLU A 123 49.37 16.12 49.18
CA GLU A 123 49.48 15.47 50.50
C GLU A 123 48.32 15.75 51.47
N LYS A 124 47.25 16.41 51.00
CA LYS A 124 46.05 16.66 51.80
C LYS A 124 45.11 15.46 51.80
N ARG A 125 44.23 15.45 52.79
CA ARG A 125 43.15 14.47 52.90
C ARG A 125 42.00 14.90 52.01
N ILE A 126 41.81 14.15 50.94
CA ILE A 126 40.77 14.42 49.95
C ILE A 126 39.73 13.31 49.98
N ARG A 127 38.46 13.72 50.01
CA ARG A 127 37.34 12.81 49.82
C ARG A 127 37.04 12.73 48.33
N LEU A 128 37.11 11.52 47.79
CA LEU A 128 36.68 11.20 46.42
C LEU A 128 35.87 9.91 46.46
N SER A 129 34.92 9.79 45.55
CA SER A 129 34.21 8.53 45.31
C SER A 129 35.19 7.45 44.80
N PRO A 130 34.95 6.17 45.12
CA PRO A 130 35.85 5.09 44.75
C PRO A 130 35.95 4.91 43.23
N GLY A 131 37.10 4.41 42.78
CA GLY A 131 37.35 4.08 41.37
C GLY A 131 37.38 5.31 40.48
N THR A 132 36.57 5.28 39.42
CA THR A 132 36.54 6.31 38.37
C THR A 132 35.28 7.17 38.40
N ALA A 133 34.52 7.10 39.49
CA ALA A 133 33.25 7.81 39.65
C ALA A 133 33.38 9.35 39.64
N ASP A 134 34.57 9.88 39.93
CA ASP A 134 34.91 11.32 39.96
C ASP A 134 35.97 11.69 38.90
N ALA A 135 35.86 11.12 37.70
CA ALA A 135 36.89 11.25 36.66
C ALA A 135 37.26 12.70 36.30
N GLU A 136 36.32 13.64 36.33
CA GLU A 136 36.55 15.06 36.11
C GLU A 136 37.35 15.73 37.23
N LEU A 137 37.16 15.30 38.49
CA LEU A 137 37.94 15.81 39.63
C LEU A 137 39.35 15.23 39.59
N ILE A 138 39.49 13.96 39.20
CA ILE A 138 40.79 13.32 38.97
C ILE A 138 41.52 14.06 37.83
N HIS A 139 40.83 14.42 36.75
CA HIS A 139 41.41 15.22 35.67
C HIS A 139 41.84 16.61 36.18
N LEU A 140 41.03 17.28 37.00
CA LEU A 140 41.43 18.56 37.60
C LEU A 140 42.75 18.45 38.38
N LEU A 141 42.90 17.42 39.21
CA LEU A 141 44.12 17.16 39.98
C LEU A 141 45.31 16.85 39.07
N ALA A 142 45.12 15.95 38.10
CA ALA A 142 46.16 15.55 37.14
C ALA A 142 46.66 16.73 36.29
N LYS A 143 45.75 17.61 35.83
CA LYS A 143 46.09 18.83 35.09
C LYS A 143 46.97 19.79 35.89
N HIS A 144 46.91 19.72 37.22
CA HIS A 144 47.77 20.47 38.13
C HIS A 144 48.98 19.67 38.65
N ASN A 145 49.31 18.56 37.99
CA ASN A 145 50.41 17.66 38.33
C ASN A 145 50.31 17.11 39.77
N ILE A 146 49.11 16.73 40.18
CA ILE A 146 48.85 16.01 41.43
C ILE A 146 48.41 14.60 41.08
N ARG A 147 49.15 13.60 41.56
CA ARG A 147 48.82 12.20 41.32
C ARG A 147 47.98 11.66 42.48
N LEU A 148 47.06 10.73 42.20
CA LEU A 148 46.15 10.22 43.24
C LEU A 148 46.87 9.54 44.41
N HIS A 149 48.03 8.91 44.19
CA HIS A 149 48.83 8.31 45.28
C HIS A 149 49.56 9.34 46.16
N GLU A 150 49.64 10.61 45.73
CA GLU A 150 50.18 11.71 46.54
C GLU A 150 49.13 12.29 47.51
N LEU A 151 47.89 11.78 47.45
CA LEU A 151 46.77 12.24 48.25
C LEU A 151 46.43 11.20 49.32
N GLN A 152 46.01 11.68 50.49
CA GLN A 152 45.43 10.80 51.50
C GLN A 152 43.96 10.60 51.16
N HIS A 153 43.65 9.55 50.40
CA HIS A 153 42.28 9.28 49.96
C HIS A 153 41.43 8.80 51.13
N ILE A 154 40.34 9.53 51.38
CA ILE A 154 39.31 9.14 52.34
C ILE A 154 38.10 8.66 51.52
N PRO A 155 37.73 7.37 51.62
CA PRO A 155 36.57 6.85 50.92
C PRO A 155 35.31 7.61 51.34
N ALA A 156 34.50 8.03 50.37
CA ALA A 156 33.21 8.62 50.68
C ALA A 156 32.25 7.54 51.24
N THR A 157 32.04 7.52 52.57
CA THR A 157 31.03 6.67 53.23
C THR A 157 29.78 7.49 53.55
N GLY A 158 28.61 7.05 53.08
CA GLY A 158 27.29 7.48 53.58
C GLY A 158 26.93 8.98 53.50
N HIS A 159 25.87 9.33 54.24
CA HIS A 159 25.28 10.68 54.44
C HIS A 159 26.14 11.57 55.35
N ASP A 160 27.45 11.60 55.13
CA ASP A 160 28.35 12.39 55.98
C ASP A 160 28.57 13.78 55.36
N THR A 161 27.62 14.66 55.63
CA THR A 161 27.65 16.09 55.33
C THR A 161 28.44 16.90 56.36
N ASP A 162 29.28 16.24 57.16
CA ASP A 162 29.91 16.82 58.34
C ASP A 162 31.32 17.34 58.04
N LEU A 163 31.40 18.51 57.39
CA LEU A 163 32.66 19.23 57.13
C LEU A 163 33.29 19.80 58.43
N HIS A 164 32.61 19.65 59.58
CA HIS A 164 33.10 20.03 60.89
C HIS A 164 34.04 18.99 61.50
N ARG A 165 34.02 17.74 61.03
CA ARG A 165 35.04 16.78 61.44
C ARG A 165 36.35 17.21 60.81
N GLN A 166 37.38 17.36 61.64
CA GLN A 166 38.75 17.65 61.21
C GLN A 166 39.39 16.47 60.45
N ASP A 167 38.62 15.60 59.81
CA ASP A 167 39.05 14.35 59.16
C ASP A 167 39.36 14.53 57.67
N VAL A 168 38.77 15.52 56.99
CA VAL A 168 38.98 15.80 55.56
C VAL A 168 39.44 17.25 55.35
N ASP A 169 40.39 17.48 54.44
CA ASP A 169 40.88 18.84 54.09
C ASP A 169 40.22 19.38 52.81
N VAL A 170 39.86 18.49 51.88
CA VAL A 170 39.22 18.79 50.59
C VAL A 170 38.05 17.84 50.34
N PHE A 171 36.88 18.39 50.07
CA PHE A 171 35.63 17.65 49.90
C PHE A 171 35.18 17.64 48.43
N ASN A 172 34.73 16.49 47.91
CA ASN A 172 34.06 16.42 46.61
C ASN A 172 32.57 16.71 46.78
N GLY A 173 31.98 17.48 45.87
CA GLY A 173 30.56 17.81 45.92
C GLY A 173 30.06 18.29 44.59
N TYR A 174 28.77 18.59 44.51
CA TYR A 174 28.12 19.21 43.37
C TYR A 174 27.86 20.68 43.67
N ILE A 175 28.22 21.55 42.71
CA ILE A 175 28.01 22.99 42.82
C ILE A 175 26.53 23.36 43.05
N THR A 176 25.61 22.46 42.66
CA THR A 176 24.17 22.61 42.84
C THR A 176 23.70 22.38 44.28
N ASN A 177 24.48 21.70 45.13
CA ASN A 177 24.02 21.17 46.42
C ASN A 177 24.91 21.60 47.60
N GLU A 178 26.17 21.17 47.63
CA GLU A 178 27.05 21.26 48.79
C GLU A 178 27.35 22.71 49.21
N PRO A 179 27.66 23.66 48.30
CA PRO A 179 27.90 25.04 48.70
C PRO A 179 26.71 25.67 49.44
N PHE A 180 25.49 25.39 48.99
CA PHE A 180 24.28 25.88 49.63
C PHE A 180 24.04 25.21 50.99
N TYR A 181 24.24 23.89 51.05
CA TYR A 181 24.15 23.15 52.31
C TYR A 181 25.09 23.74 53.38
N PHE A 182 26.37 23.99 53.04
CA PHE A 182 27.33 24.56 54.00
C PHE A 182 26.98 26.00 54.38
N ALA A 183 26.51 26.81 53.44
CA ALA A 183 26.03 28.16 53.74
C ALA A 183 24.87 28.15 54.74
N GLN A 184 23.94 27.17 54.66
CA GLN A 184 22.86 27.03 55.64
C GLN A 184 23.35 26.67 57.05
N GLN A 185 24.53 26.04 57.16
CA GLN A 185 25.20 25.72 58.43
C GLN A 185 26.16 26.84 58.89
N GLY A 186 26.21 27.98 58.18
CA GLY A 186 27.13 29.08 58.48
C GLY A 186 28.60 28.79 58.17
N VAL A 187 28.86 27.83 57.27
CA VAL A 187 30.21 27.48 56.81
C VAL A 187 30.42 28.01 55.40
N ASP A 188 31.27 29.02 55.26
CA ASP A 188 31.70 29.49 53.94
C ASP A 188 32.70 28.52 53.33
N VAL A 189 32.54 28.23 52.05
CA VAL A 189 33.40 27.32 51.30
C VAL A 189 34.04 27.99 50.08
N ARG A 190 35.26 27.59 49.76
CA ARG A 190 35.95 27.89 48.51
C ARG A 190 35.69 26.77 47.53
N ILE A 191 35.33 27.12 46.30
CA ILE A 191 34.98 26.19 45.23
C ILE A 191 36.13 26.13 44.22
N PHE A 192 36.55 24.93 43.86
CA PHE A 192 37.47 24.66 42.76
C PHE A 192 36.70 23.89 41.68
N ASN A 193 36.32 24.60 40.63
CA ASN A 193 35.47 24.07 39.58
C ASN A 193 36.31 23.61 38.37
N PRO A 194 36.24 22.33 37.95
CA PRO A 194 36.91 21.85 36.74
C PRO A 194 36.64 22.70 35.49
N ALA A 195 35.44 23.29 35.38
CA ALA A 195 35.06 24.16 34.26
C ALA A 195 35.99 25.37 34.10
N ASP A 196 36.44 25.97 35.21
CA ASP A 196 37.32 27.14 35.23
C ASP A 196 38.74 26.78 34.75
N HIS A 197 39.04 25.49 34.71
CA HIS A 197 40.28 24.92 34.21
C HIS A 197 40.12 24.28 32.83
N GLY A 198 39.03 24.57 32.12
CA GLY A 198 38.78 24.08 30.76
C GLY A 198 38.36 22.61 30.66
N ILE A 199 37.87 22.02 31.76
CA ILE A 199 37.38 20.64 31.79
C ILE A 199 35.85 20.66 31.65
N HIS A 200 35.36 20.30 30.46
CA HIS A 200 33.95 20.43 30.07
C HIS A 200 33.27 19.08 29.82
N TYR A 201 33.14 18.28 30.87
CA TYR A 201 32.55 16.95 30.77
C TYR A 201 31.02 16.99 30.81
N TYR A 202 30.38 15.98 30.21
CA TYR A 202 28.98 15.67 30.47
C TYR A 202 28.83 15.02 31.84
N SER A 203 27.63 15.15 32.42
CA SER A 203 27.24 14.50 33.67
C SER A 203 25.75 14.16 33.62
N ASP A 204 25.27 13.35 34.56
CA ASP A 204 23.90 12.84 34.57
C ASP A 204 23.54 12.20 33.23
N VAL A 205 24.43 11.32 32.80
CA VAL A 205 24.31 10.53 31.59
C VAL A 205 23.35 9.38 31.88
N LEU A 206 22.19 9.42 31.24
CA LEU A 206 21.26 8.30 31.20
C LEU A 206 21.81 7.22 30.28
N PHE A 207 21.88 5.98 30.75
CA PHE A 207 22.42 4.86 29.97
C PHE A 207 21.68 3.54 30.24
N THR A 208 21.93 2.57 29.38
CA THR A 208 21.35 1.21 29.42
C THR A 208 22.41 0.19 28.98
N HIS A 209 22.14 -1.10 29.23
CA HIS A 209 22.92 -2.20 28.66
C HIS A 209 22.72 -2.28 27.14
N SER A 210 23.79 -2.53 26.39
CA SER A 210 23.76 -2.63 24.91
C SER A 210 22.79 -3.70 24.42
N GLU A 211 22.84 -4.90 25.02
CA GLU A 211 21.96 -6.01 24.65
C GLU A 211 20.49 -5.71 24.92
N PHE A 212 20.18 -5.00 26.02
CA PHE A 212 18.81 -4.61 26.34
C PHE A 212 18.29 -3.61 25.31
N ALA A 213 19.10 -2.63 24.92
CA ALA A 213 18.76 -1.67 23.88
C ALA A 213 18.57 -2.32 22.50
N ASP A 214 19.34 -3.35 22.17
CA ASP A 214 19.20 -4.09 20.91
C ASP A 214 17.94 -4.97 20.89
N LYS A 215 17.60 -5.60 22.03
CA LYS A 215 16.42 -6.45 22.15
C LYS A 215 15.11 -5.66 22.26
N HIS A 216 15.15 -4.50 22.93
CA HIS A 216 13.96 -3.71 23.25
C HIS A 216 14.07 -2.23 22.79
N PRO A 217 14.43 -1.94 21.52
CA PRO A 217 14.74 -0.59 21.07
C PRO A 217 13.55 0.39 21.22
N VAL A 218 12.33 -0.08 20.94
CA VAL A 218 11.10 0.74 21.08
C VAL A 218 10.78 1.04 22.54
N LEU A 219 11.08 0.12 23.47
CA LEU A 219 10.91 0.37 24.89
C LEU A 219 11.90 1.43 25.37
N VAL A 220 13.17 1.30 25.00
CA VAL A 220 14.22 2.28 25.34
C VAL A 220 13.90 3.67 24.80
N GLU A 221 13.40 3.77 23.57
CA GLU A 221 12.95 5.03 22.98
C GLU A 221 11.77 5.65 23.74
N ARG A 222 10.74 4.87 24.05
CA ARG A 222 9.58 5.31 24.84
C ARG A 222 10.00 5.83 26.21
N PHE A 223 10.90 5.11 26.89
CA PHE A 223 11.43 5.50 28.19
C PHE A 223 12.25 6.79 28.11
N LEU A 224 13.14 6.90 27.13
CA LEU A 224 13.94 8.09 26.90
C LEU A 224 13.06 9.30 26.63
N SER A 225 12.10 9.18 25.70
CA SER A 225 11.17 10.25 25.33
C SER A 225 10.36 10.75 26.52
N ALA A 226 9.75 9.84 27.29
CA ALA A 226 9.01 10.20 28.50
C ALA A 226 9.89 10.86 29.57
N SER A 227 11.13 10.40 29.75
CA SER A 227 12.09 10.99 30.69
C SER A 227 12.47 12.41 30.29
N LEU A 228 12.71 12.67 29.00
CA LEU A 228 13.03 14.01 28.50
C LEU A 228 11.82 14.95 28.58
N GLN A 229 10.60 14.44 28.35
CA GLN A 229 9.36 15.20 28.56
C GLN A 229 9.19 15.57 30.04
N GLY A 230 9.53 14.66 30.97
CA GLY A 230 9.55 14.93 32.39
C GLY A 230 10.54 16.02 32.78
N TRP A 231 11.74 16.00 32.21
CA TRP A 231 12.73 17.07 32.37
C TRP A 231 12.22 18.41 31.85
N ALA A 232 11.68 18.46 30.64
CA ALA A 232 11.09 19.69 30.09
C ALA A 232 9.98 20.24 31.00
N TYR A 233 9.13 19.36 31.53
CA TYR A 233 8.08 19.76 32.47
C TYR A 233 8.65 20.30 33.79
N ALA A 234 9.65 19.61 34.36
CA ALA A 234 10.25 19.96 35.63
C ALA A 234 10.88 21.36 35.61
N LEU A 235 11.57 21.69 34.52
CA LEU A 235 12.20 23.00 34.33
C LEU A 235 11.17 24.11 34.08
N ALA A 236 10.06 23.80 33.41
CA ALA A 236 8.99 24.76 33.16
C ALA A 236 8.11 25.02 34.40
N HIS A 237 8.06 24.09 35.36
CA HIS A 237 7.20 24.16 36.55
C HIS A 237 8.01 23.93 37.84
N PRO A 238 8.95 24.82 38.19
CA PRO A 238 9.88 24.59 39.29
C PRO A 238 9.19 24.49 40.66
N ASP A 239 8.18 25.32 40.93
CA ASP A 239 7.47 25.31 42.22
C ASP A 239 6.69 24.02 42.46
N GLU A 240 6.01 23.53 41.43
CA GLU A 240 5.28 22.27 41.48
C GLU A 240 6.25 21.08 41.60
N THR A 241 7.37 21.14 40.87
CA THR A 241 8.40 20.11 40.91
C THR A 241 9.00 19.98 42.30
N VAL A 242 9.40 21.09 42.93
CA VAL A 242 9.96 21.09 44.28
C VAL A 242 8.93 20.58 45.29
N GLU A 243 7.67 21.02 45.20
CA GLU A 243 6.61 20.53 46.08
C GLU A 243 6.37 19.02 45.95
N HIS A 244 6.37 18.52 44.71
CA HIS A 244 6.22 17.10 44.45
C HIS A 244 7.37 16.30 45.08
N ILE A 245 8.61 16.78 44.93
CA ILE A 245 9.80 16.13 45.51
C ILE A 245 9.70 16.07 47.03
N LEU A 246 9.38 17.20 47.67
CA LEU A 246 9.23 17.28 49.14
C LEU A 246 8.16 16.33 49.67
N THR A 247 7.07 16.15 48.93
CA THR A 247 5.91 15.38 49.39
C THR A 247 6.11 13.87 49.21
N HIS A 248 6.81 13.43 48.16
CA HIS A 248 6.84 12.02 47.74
C HIS A 248 8.19 11.33 47.95
N TYR A 249 9.26 12.08 48.20
CA TYR A 249 10.59 11.53 48.30
C TYR A 249 11.30 12.04 49.56
N ASP A 250 11.92 11.13 50.29
CA ASP A 250 12.74 11.49 51.45
C ASP A 250 14.09 12.03 50.98
N THR A 251 14.22 13.36 51.01
CA THR A 251 15.45 14.07 50.63
C THR A 251 16.22 14.60 51.85
N GLY A 252 15.57 14.72 53.00
CA GLY A 252 16.11 15.44 54.17
C GLY A 252 16.34 16.95 53.97
N LYS A 253 15.86 17.55 52.87
CA LYS A 253 16.17 18.93 52.47
C LYS A 253 14.98 19.88 52.60
N SER A 254 15.28 21.16 52.82
CA SER A 254 14.27 22.22 52.85
C SER A 254 13.79 22.59 51.45
N ARG A 255 12.60 23.23 51.34
CA ARG A 255 12.09 23.78 50.08
C ARG A 255 13.10 24.71 49.40
N ALA A 256 13.73 25.60 50.18
CA ALA A 256 14.72 26.55 49.67
C ALA A 256 15.95 25.83 49.07
N HIS A 257 16.39 24.73 49.69
CA HIS A 257 17.51 23.93 49.21
C HIS A 257 17.18 23.24 47.88
N LEU A 258 16.06 22.54 47.79
CA LEU A 258 15.66 21.88 46.54
C LEU A 258 15.42 22.88 45.40
N TYR A 259 14.89 24.06 45.72
CA TYR A 259 14.73 25.13 44.73
C TYR A 259 16.09 25.63 44.23
N HIS A 260 17.06 25.82 45.13
CA HIS A 260 18.43 26.19 44.77
C HIS A 260 19.09 25.16 43.85
N GLU A 261 18.98 23.87 44.18
CA GLU A 261 19.49 22.78 43.34
C GLU A 261 18.88 22.83 41.94
N LEU A 262 17.55 22.96 41.84
CA LEU A 262 16.85 22.98 40.55
C LEU A 262 17.27 24.20 39.70
N GLN A 263 17.45 25.36 40.32
CA GLN A 263 17.92 26.56 39.61
C GLN A 263 19.32 26.39 39.04
N TYR A 264 20.25 25.82 39.80
CA TYR A 264 21.59 25.54 39.29
C TYR A 264 21.57 24.43 38.23
N ALA A 265 20.71 23.42 38.39
CA ALA A 265 20.53 22.38 37.38
C ALA A 265 20.09 22.96 36.04
N VAL A 266 19.16 23.93 36.00
CA VAL A 266 18.75 24.64 34.77
C VAL A 266 19.97 25.21 34.03
N ALA A 267 20.88 25.87 34.74
CA ALA A 267 22.07 26.47 34.15
C ALA A 267 23.07 25.43 33.59
N LEU A 268 23.11 24.23 34.18
CA LEU A 268 23.97 23.14 33.72
C LEU A 268 23.35 22.31 32.59
N ILE A 269 22.02 22.20 32.53
CA ILE A 269 21.29 21.54 31.43
C ILE A 269 21.36 22.38 30.16
N LYS A 270 21.39 23.72 30.29
CA LYS A 270 21.47 24.67 29.15
C LYS A 270 20.35 24.50 28.11
N ALA A 271 19.14 24.20 28.59
CA ALA A 271 17.96 23.90 27.77
C ALA A 271 17.57 25.02 26.78
N ASP A 272 17.94 26.28 27.06
CA ASP A 272 17.68 27.42 26.16
C ASP A 272 18.58 27.44 24.92
N THR A 273 19.69 26.68 24.94
CA THR A 273 20.71 26.69 23.87
C THR A 273 20.84 25.36 23.15
N VAL A 274 20.51 24.26 23.83
CA VAL A 274 20.66 22.90 23.32
C VAL A 274 19.46 22.08 23.78
N THR A 275 18.98 21.18 22.92
CA THR A 275 17.93 20.22 23.28
C THR A 275 18.35 19.38 24.51
N ILE A 276 17.45 19.25 25.48
CA ILE A 276 17.70 18.46 26.70
C ILE A 276 18.12 17.03 26.32
N GLY A 277 19.19 16.55 26.93
CA GLY A 277 19.72 15.20 26.69
C GLY A 277 20.63 15.08 25.46
N HIS A 278 20.83 16.16 24.70
CA HIS A 278 21.70 16.12 23.52
C HIS A 278 23.12 15.65 23.86
N MET A 279 23.68 14.87 22.95
CA MET A 279 25.06 14.41 23.00
C MET A 279 25.71 14.56 21.64
N SER A 280 26.99 14.92 21.65
CA SER A 280 27.82 15.06 20.46
C SER A 280 28.94 14.02 20.48
N LEU A 281 29.07 13.26 19.40
CA LEU A 281 30.17 12.31 19.20
C LEU A 281 31.52 13.00 19.32
N THR A 282 31.69 14.17 18.71
CA THR A 282 32.92 14.96 18.76
C THR A 282 33.24 15.39 20.19
N ARG A 283 32.24 15.81 20.97
CA ARG A 283 32.48 16.19 22.37
C ARG A 283 32.84 15.00 23.24
N TRP A 284 32.21 13.86 23.02
CA TRP A 284 32.60 12.61 23.69
C TRP A 284 34.01 12.16 23.31
N GLN A 285 34.43 12.35 22.06
CA GLN A 285 35.82 12.12 21.65
C GLN A 285 36.80 13.00 22.44
N HIS A 286 36.53 14.31 22.57
CA HIS A 286 37.38 15.21 23.35
C HIS A 286 37.47 14.81 24.83
N ILE A 287 36.37 14.31 25.41
CA ILE A 287 36.35 13.78 26.78
C ILE A 287 37.22 12.51 26.85
N ALA A 288 37.11 11.59 25.88
CA ALA A 288 37.94 10.40 25.81
C ALA A 288 39.43 10.75 25.71
N ASP A 289 39.78 11.68 24.82
CA ASP A 289 41.16 12.15 24.63
C ASP A 289 41.74 12.75 25.91
N SER A 290 40.94 13.57 26.60
CA SER A 290 41.30 14.17 27.90
C SER A 290 41.54 13.10 28.98
N LEU A 291 40.72 12.06 29.04
CA LEU A 291 40.89 10.95 29.97
C LEU A 291 42.09 10.06 29.62
N ALA A 292 42.39 9.91 28.33
CA ALA A 292 43.55 9.16 27.86
C ALA A 292 44.86 9.90 28.16
N GLU A 293 44.88 11.23 28.03
CA GLU A 293 46.04 12.08 28.34
C GLU A 293 46.51 11.91 29.79
N ILE A 294 45.55 11.79 30.73
CA ILE A 294 45.85 11.56 32.16
C ILE A 294 45.99 10.08 32.54
N GLY A 295 45.90 9.17 31.56
CA GLY A 295 46.07 7.73 31.76
C GLY A 295 44.92 7.02 32.47
N LEU A 296 43.71 7.62 32.54
CA LEU A 296 42.53 6.99 33.13
C LEU A 296 41.92 5.92 32.20
N ILE A 297 42.06 6.09 30.88
CA ILE A 297 41.61 5.12 29.87
C ILE A 297 42.68 4.94 28.79
N PRO A 298 42.70 3.81 28.06
CA PRO A 298 43.49 3.71 26.84
C PRO A 298 42.96 4.68 25.77
N PRO A 299 43.81 5.16 24.85
CA PRO A 299 43.34 5.92 23.68
C PRO A 299 42.29 5.12 22.89
N ILE A 300 41.16 5.76 22.58
CA ILE A 300 40.02 5.13 21.91
C ILE A 300 39.37 6.11 20.93
N GLU A 301 38.93 5.59 19.78
CA GLU A 301 38.04 6.31 18.88
C GLU A 301 36.58 6.03 19.25
N MET A 302 35.84 7.08 19.57
CA MET A 302 34.42 7.01 19.86
C MET A 302 33.64 6.67 18.58
N THR A 303 32.71 5.72 18.68
CA THR A 303 31.87 5.31 17.56
C THR A 303 30.39 5.44 17.92
N SER A 304 29.52 5.35 16.92
CA SER A 304 28.06 5.33 17.11
C SER A 304 27.59 4.21 18.05
N ARG A 305 28.39 3.15 18.26
CA ARG A 305 28.08 2.04 19.17
C ARG A 305 27.94 2.46 20.64
N PHE A 306 28.58 3.57 21.03
CA PHE A 306 28.42 4.13 22.36
C PHE A 306 27.03 4.74 22.59
N PHE A 307 26.34 5.12 21.51
CA PHE A 307 25.07 5.84 21.58
C PHE A 307 23.90 4.89 21.36
N PHE A 308 22.83 5.07 22.13
CA PHE A 308 21.53 4.58 21.74
C PHE A 308 21.00 5.42 20.58
N THR A 309 20.70 4.78 19.45
CA THR A 309 20.02 5.41 18.33
C THR A 309 18.59 4.89 18.28
N PRO A 310 17.57 5.74 18.44
CA PRO A 310 16.19 5.33 18.31
C PRO A 310 15.95 4.64 16.96
N PRO A 311 15.15 3.56 16.90
CA PRO A 311 14.78 2.96 15.63
C PRO A 311 14.09 4.02 14.77
N GLN A 312 14.61 4.29 13.57
CA GLN A 312 13.95 5.21 12.64
C GLN A 312 12.58 4.61 12.27
N GLY A 313 11.51 5.21 12.78
CA GLY A 313 10.16 4.86 12.34
C GLY A 313 10.05 5.07 10.82
N ILE A 314 9.27 4.24 10.14
CA ILE A 314 8.99 4.44 8.72
C ILE A 314 8.27 5.79 8.61
N MET A 315 8.94 6.79 8.05
CA MET A 315 8.33 8.11 7.89
C MET A 315 7.27 8.01 6.81
N TRP A 316 6.13 8.71 6.99
CA TRP A 316 5.12 8.81 5.94
C TRP A 316 5.72 9.32 4.61
N ALA A 317 6.79 10.11 4.69
CA ALA A 317 7.58 10.56 3.55
C ALA A 317 8.16 9.40 2.70
N ASP A 318 8.49 8.26 3.32
CA ASP A 318 9.05 7.09 2.64
C ASP A 318 7.96 6.23 1.97
N ILE A 319 6.74 6.22 2.53
CA ILE A 319 5.61 5.42 2.03
C ILE A 319 4.81 6.17 0.95
N LEU A 320 4.68 7.49 1.09
CA LEU A 320 3.83 8.33 0.25
C LEU A 320 4.12 8.18 -1.27
N PRO A 321 5.39 8.14 -1.74
CA PRO A 321 5.68 7.94 -3.15
C PRO A 321 5.12 6.61 -3.68
N TRP A 322 5.25 5.53 -2.92
CA TRP A 322 4.76 4.21 -3.31
C TRP A 322 3.24 4.13 -3.31
N ALA A 323 2.58 4.78 -2.35
CA ALA A 323 1.12 4.90 -2.34
C ALA A 323 0.60 5.66 -3.56
N VAL A 324 1.27 6.75 -3.95
CA VAL A 324 0.95 7.53 -5.16
C VAL A 324 1.15 6.71 -6.42
N ILE A 325 2.28 5.98 -6.53
CA ILE A 325 2.54 5.07 -7.66
C ILE A 325 1.48 3.97 -7.74
N GLY A 326 1.12 3.36 -6.61
CA GLY A 326 0.08 2.33 -6.53
C GLY A 326 -1.29 2.85 -6.98
N LEU A 327 -1.67 4.05 -6.53
CA LEU A 327 -2.92 4.70 -6.96
C LEU A 327 -2.89 5.02 -8.46
N GLY A 328 -1.77 5.51 -8.98
CA GLY A 328 -1.57 5.75 -10.40
C GLY A 328 -1.72 4.48 -11.24
N GLY A 329 -1.16 3.36 -10.78
CA GLY A 329 -1.31 2.05 -11.42
C GLY A 329 -2.76 1.54 -11.45
N LEU A 330 -3.51 1.76 -10.36
CA LEU A 330 -4.94 1.38 -10.31
C LEU A 330 -5.81 2.22 -11.25
N LEU A 331 -5.53 3.52 -11.35
CA LEU A 331 -6.25 4.41 -12.27
C LEU A 331 -5.98 4.07 -13.74
N THR A 332 -4.72 3.79 -14.10
CA THR A 332 -4.37 3.41 -15.47
C THR A 332 -4.97 2.05 -15.85
N SER A 333 -4.94 1.07 -14.94
CA SER A 333 -5.58 -0.24 -15.14
C SER A 333 -7.10 -0.11 -15.34
N SER A 334 -7.75 0.73 -14.52
CA SER A 334 -9.19 1.00 -14.64
C SER A 334 -9.54 1.67 -15.97
N ALA A 335 -8.74 2.65 -16.40
CA ALA A 335 -8.92 3.33 -17.68
C ALA A 335 -8.74 2.38 -18.87
N LEU A 336 -7.73 1.50 -18.83
CA LEU A 336 -7.52 0.47 -19.86
C LEU A 336 -8.69 -0.52 -19.90
N CYS A 337 -9.16 -0.97 -18.74
CA CYS A 337 -10.30 -1.89 -18.67
C CYS A 337 -11.56 -1.25 -19.27
N LEU A 338 -11.83 0.02 -18.96
CA LEU A 338 -12.94 0.76 -19.54
C LEU A 338 -12.78 0.97 -21.06
N TYR A 339 -11.57 1.26 -21.52
CA TYR A 339 -11.25 1.36 -22.95
C TYR A 339 -11.52 0.04 -23.69
N PHE A 340 -10.98 -1.07 -23.19
CA PHE A 340 -11.20 -2.40 -23.77
C PHE A 340 -12.67 -2.79 -23.73
N TYR A 341 -13.38 -2.49 -22.65
CA TYR A 341 -14.82 -2.72 -22.55
C TYR A 341 -15.59 -1.97 -23.65
N ARG A 342 -15.29 -0.68 -23.86
CA ARG A 342 -15.91 0.14 -24.91
C ARG A 342 -15.56 -0.35 -26.31
N ALA A 343 -14.28 -0.63 -26.57
CA ALA A 343 -13.82 -1.14 -27.85
C ALA A 343 -14.49 -2.47 -28.21
N ASN A 344 -14.61 -3.39 -27.24
CA ASN A 344 -15.22 -4.70 -27.45
C ASN A 344 -16.73 -4.57 -27.72
N ARG A 345 -17.44 -3.65 -27.03
CA ARG A 345 -18.85 -3.36 -27.32
C ARG A 345 -19.06 -2.81 -28.74
N LEU A 346 -18.21 -1.90 -29.20
CA LEU A 346 -18.29 -1.36 -30.56
C LEU A 346 -18.03 -2.44 -31.61
N LEU A 347 -17.02 -3.29 -31.39
CA LEU A 347 -16.74 -4.42 -32.28
C LEU A 347 -17.93 -5.37 -32.40
N GLN A 348 -18.57 -5.71 -31.28
CA GLN A 348 -19.77 -6.56 -31.29
C GLN A 348 -20.91 -5.95 -32.11
N GLN A 349 -21.14 -4.64 -32.00
CA GLN A 349 -22.16 -3.95 -32.80
C GLN A 349 -21.85 -3.99 -34.29
N THR A 350 -20.59 -3.72 -34.68
CA THR A 350 -20.16 -3.76 -36.08
C THR A 350 -20.32 -5.15 -36.67
N VAL A 351 -19.95 -6.21 -35.94
CA VAL A 351 -20.11 -7.60 -36.40
C VAL A 351 -21.57 -7.95 -36.67
N ILE A 352 -22.48 -7.57 -35.77
CA ILE A 352 -23.92 -7.83 -35.93
C ILE A 352 -24.45 -7.13 -37.19
N SER A 353 -24.15 -5.83 -37.35
CA SER A 353 -24.63 -5.06 -38.52
C SER A 353 -24.13 -5.61 -39.86
N SER A 354 -22.89 -6.13 -39.90
CA SER A 354 -22.34 -6.72 -41.12
C SER A 354 -23.04 -8.03 -41.49
N GLN A 355 -23.40 -8.85 -40.50
CA GLN A 355 -24.09 -10.12 -40.73
C GLN A 355 -25.52 -9.90 -41.24
N GLU A 356 -26.24 -8.93 -40.70
CA GLU A 356 -27.59 -8.56 -41.15
C GLU A 356 -27.57 -8.05 -42.60
N ALA A 357 -26.62 -7.19 -42.96
CA ALA A 357 -26.47 -6.68 -44.32
C ALA A 357 -26.21 -7.80 -45.34
N THR A 358 -25.37 -8.77 -45.00
CA THR A 358 -25.11 -9.93 -45.87
C THR A 358 -26.34 -10.81 -46.04
N ALA A 359 -27.10 -11.08 -44.98
CA ALA A 359 -28.29 -11.91 -45.04
C ALA A 359 -29.43 -11.27 -45.87
N HIS A 360 -29.56 -9.94 -45.83
CA HIS A 360 -30.51 -9.21 -46.66
C HIS A 360 -30.14 -9.23 -48.15
N ALA A 361 -28.86 -9.08 -48.49
CA ALA A 361 -28.38 -9.16 -49.87
C ALA A 361 -28.61 -10.55 -50.48
N GLU A 362 -28.41 -11.63 -49.71
CA GLU A 362 -28.61 -13.01 -50.20
C GLU A 362 -30.09 -13.33 -50.52
N ARG A 363 -31.05 -12.80 -49.74
CA ARG A 363 -32.48 -13.03 -50.01
C ARG A 363 -32.96 -12.39 -51.31
N GLY A 364 -32.44 -11.21 -51.67
CA GLY A 364 -32.80 -10.52 -52.91
C GLY A 364 -32.33 -11.23 -54.18
N ILE A 365 -31.34 -12.12 -54.09
CA ILE A 365 -30.71 -12.79 -55.24
C ILE A 365 -31.52 -14.01 -55.73
N ARG A 366 -32.42 -14.59 -54.93
CA ARG A 366 -33.04 -15.91 -55.20
C ARG A 366 -34.52 -15.88 -55.60
N ILE A 367 -35.20 -14.74 -55.44
CA ILE A 367 -36.65 -14.59 -55.69
C ILE A 367 -36.86 -13.66 -56.89
N ASP A 368 -37.87 -13.92 -57.72
CA ASP A 368 -38.33 -13.01 -58.77
C ASP A 368 -39.14 -11.88 -58.12
N PRO A 369 -38.72 -10.61 -58.24
CA PRO A 369 -39.33 -9.50 -57.50
C PRO A 369 -40.77 -9.21 -57.92
N LEU A 370 -41.17 -9.62 -59.13
CA LEU A 370 -42.51 -9.37 -59.65
C LEU A 370 -43.51 -10.47 -59.24
N THR A 371 -43.11 -11.74 -59.28
CA THR A 371 -44.02 -12.88 -59.05
C THR A 371 -43.87 -13.55 -57.67
N GLY A 372 -42.80 -13.26 -56.94
CA GLY A 372 -42.54 -13.80 -55.60
C GLY A 372 -42.12 -15.27 -55.55
N ILE A 373 -42.02 -15.95 -56.70
CA ILE A 373 -41.49 -17.32 -56.82
C ILE A 373 -39.98 -17.30 -57.05
N ALA A 374 -39.33 -18.47 -57.10
CA ALA A 374 -37.89 -18.54 -57.34
C ALA A 374 -37.51 -17.94 -58.71
N ASN A 375 -36.35 -17.29 -58.80
CA ASN A 375 -35.85 -16.78 -60.07
C ASN A 375 -34.94 -17.80 -60.79
N ARG A 376 -34.45 -17.41 -61.97
CA ARG A 376 -33.53 -18.22 -62.78
C ARG A 376 -32.28 -18.69 -62.01
N TYR A 377 -31.71 -17.87 -61.13
CA TYR A 377 -30.52 -18.24 -60.36
C TYR A 377 -30.83 -19.39 -59.40
N ALA A 378 -31.90 -19.24 -58.61
CA ALA A 378 -32.36 -20.27 -57.68
C ALA A 378 -32.76 -21.58 -58.39
N LEU A 379 -33.36 -21.49 -59.59
CA LEU A 379 -33.66 -22.67 -60.41
C LEU A 379 -32.41 -23.42 -60.83
N LEU A 380 -31.38 -22.75 -61.35
CA LEU A 380 -30.16 -23.41 -61.83
C LEU A 380 -29.41 -24.10 -60.68
N GLU A 381 -29.31 -23.46 -59.51
CA GLU A 381 -28.75 -24.05 -58.29
C GLU A 381 -29.56 -25.28 -57.85
N ARG A 382 -30.90 -25.19 -57.91
CA ARG A 382 -31.76 -26.31 -57.55
C ARG A 382 -31.65 -27.48 -58.53
N ILE A 383 -31.56 -27.21 -59.83
CA ILE A 383 -31.33 -28.23 -60.85
C ILE A 383 -29.97 -28.92 -60.60
N GLN A 384 -28.91 -28.15 -60.36
CA GLN A 384 -27.58 -28.70 -60.04
C GLN A 384 -27.65 -29.67 -58.85
N HIS A 385 -28.27 -29.24 -57.76
CA HIS A 385 -28.43 -30.07 -56.56
C HIS A 385 -29.24 -31.35 -56.80
N VAL A 386 -30.30 -31.28 -57.61
CA VAL A 386 -31.13 -32.46 -57.95
C VAL A 386 -30.35 -33.43 -58.84
N ILE A 387 -29.57 -32.93 -59.81
CA ILE A 387 -28.70 -33.74 -60.67
C ILE A 387 -27.64 -34.47 -59.84
N GLU A 388 -26.98 -33.78 -58.91
CA GLU A 388 -25.96 -34.36 -58.02
C GLU A 388 -26.55 -35.47 -57.13
N LYS A 389 -27.74 -35.26 -56.57
CA LYS A 389 -28.41 -36.23 -55.70
C LYS A 389 -29.09 -37.38 -56.44
N LYS A 390 -29.26 -37.29 -57.76
CA LYS A 390 -29.87 -38.35 -58.59
C LYS A 390 -29.17 -39.69 -58.41
N ARG A 391 -27.82 -39.70 -58.45
CA ARG A 391 -27.01 -40.93 -58.35
C ARG A 391 -27.26 -41.72 -57.06
N ILE A 392 -27.56 -41.02 -55.96
CA ILE A 392 -27.79 -41.61 -54.65
C ILE A 392 -29.24 -42.11 -54.52
N THR A 393 -30.20 -41.42 -55.13
CA THR A 393 -31.64 -41.65 -54.93
C THR A 393 -32.31 -42.47 -56.03
N GLN A 394 -31.61 -42.76 -57.12
CA GLN A 394 -32.15 -43.39 -58.35
C GLN A 394 -33.44 -42.73 -58.86
N SER A 395 -33.59 -41.43 -58.62
CA SER A 395 -34.73 -40.63 -59.07
C SER A 395 -34.61 -40.26 -60.56
N GLN A 396 -35.75 -39.97 -61.19
CA GLN A 396 -35.81 -39.48 -62.57
C GLN A 396 -36.33 -38.03 -62.58
N PRO A 397 -35.46 -37.02 -62.55
CA PRO A 397 -35.89 -35.62 -62.56
C PRO A 397 -36.57 -35.24 -63.88
N ALA A 398 -37.54 -34.33 -63.81
CA ALA A 398 -38.22 -33.77 -64.98
C ALA A 398 -38.33 -32.25 -64.88
N LEU A 399 -38.20 -31.58 -66.02
CA LEU A 399 -38.53 -30.17 -66.19
C LEU A 399 -39.80 -30.05 -67.00
N LEU A 400 -40.74 -29.25 -66.50
CA LEU A 400 -41.89 -28.75 -67.23
C LEU A 400 -41.60 -27.29 -67.55
N PHE A 401 -41.34 -26.99 -68.82
CA PHE A 401 -41.14 -25.64 -69.30
C PHE A 401 -42.46 -25.08 -69.80
N ILE A 402 -42.83 -23.90 -69.33
CA ILE A 402 -44.15 -23.30 -69.49
C ILE A 402 -43.97 -21.93 -70.14
N ASP A 403 -44.73 -21.68 -71.19
CA ASP A 403 -44.81 -20.38 -71.87
C ASP A 403 -46.28 -19.98 -72.00
N LEU A 404 -46.61 -18.72 -71.69
CA LEU A 404 -47.98 -18.22 -71.79
C LEU A 404 -48.31 -17.81 -73.23
N ASN A 405 -49.28 -18.50 -73.82
CA ASN A 405 -49.68 -18.27 -75.20
C ASN A 405 -50.28 -16.88 -75.38
N ARG A 406 -49.78 -16.16 -76.39
CA ARG A 406 -50.22 -14.80 -76.78
C ARG A 406 -50.06 -13.75 -75.67
N PHE A 407 -49.17 -13.96 -74.70
CA PHE A 407 -48.93 -13.00 -73.62
C PHE A 407 -48.49 -11.62 -74.13
N LYS A 408 -47.67 -11.57 -75.20
CA LYS A 408 -47.32 -10.30 -75.85
C LYS A 408 -48.55 -9.49 -76.29
N SER A 409 -49.58 -10.16 -76.81
CA SER A 409 -50.83 -9.49 -77.20
C SER A 409 -51.60 -8.92 -76.00
N VAL A 410 -51.45 -9.51 -74.81
CA VAL A 410 -51.98 -8.94 -73.56
C VAL A 410 -51.28 -7.64 -73.23
N ASN A 411 -49.95 -7.61 -73.27
CA ASN A 411 -49.18 -6.39 -73.04
C ASN A 411 -49.50 -5.30 -74.07
N ASP A 412 -49.56 -5.67 -75.35
CA ASP A 412 -49.83 -4.73 -76.44
C ASP A 412 -51.26 -4.15 -76.38
N THR A 413 -52.23 -4.90 -75.84
CA THR A 413 -53.65 -4.49 -75.80
C THR A 413 -54.06 -3.84 -74.49
N PHE A 414 -53.55 -4.32 -73.36
CA PHE A 414 -54.00 -3.94 -72.01
C PHE A 414 -52.90 -3.27 -71.17
N GLY A 415 -51.68 -3.14 -71.70
CA GLY A 415 -50.54 -2.52 -71.03
C GLY A 415 -49.73 -3.50 -70.18
N HIS A 416 -48.49 -3.11 -69.88
CA HIS A 416 -47.55 -3.92 -69.11
C HIS A 416 -48.02 -4.21 -67.68
N ASP A 417 -48.68 -3.26 -67.01
CA ASP A 417 -49.21 -3.46 -65.65
C ASP A 417 -50.29 -4.56 -65.60
N ALA A 418 -51.11 -4.68 -66.65
CA ALA A 418 -52.09 -5.76 -66.76
C ALA A 418 -51.40 -7.10 -67.03
N GLY A 419 -50.34 -7.11 -67.84
CA GLY A 419 -49.49 -8.29 -68.06
C GLY A 419 -48.80 -8.77 -66.78
N ASP A 420 -48.26 -7.84 -65.99
CA ASP A 420 -47.63 -8.12 -64.69
C ASP A 420 -48.60 -8.76 -63.71
N GLN A 421 -49.84 -8.25 -63.63
CA GLN A 421 -50.89 -8.86 -62.83
C GLN A 421 -51.28 -10.25 -63.37
N VAL A 422 -51.34 -10.45 -64.69
CA VAL A 422 -51.58 -11.78 -65.27
C VAL A 422 -50.48 -12.77 -64.85
N LEU A 423 -49.21 -12.37 -64.85
CA LEU A 423 -48.10 -13.20 -64.40
C LEU A 423 -48.20 -13.55 -62.91
N GLN A 424 -48.50 -12.57 -62.06
CA GLN A 424 -48.73 -12.78 -60.62
C GLN A 424 -49.89 -13.73 -60.35
N HIS A 425 -51.04 -13.50 -61.00
CA HIS A 425 -52.22 -14.36 -60.87
C HIS A 425 -51.96 -15.76 -61.40
N PHE A 426 -51.22 -15.89 -62.51
CA PHE A 426 -50.83 -17.19 -63.06
C PHE A 426 -49.99 -17.96 -62.05
N CYS A 427 -48.93 -17.33 -61.50
CA CYS A 427 -48.10 -17.94 -60.48
C CYS A 427 -48.91 -18.38 -59.27
N HIS A 428 -49.78 -17.51 -58.74
CA HIS A 428 -50.64 -17.86 -57.60
C HIS A 428 -51.56 -19.05 -57.91
N ARG A 429 -52.19 -19.04 -59.09
CA ARG A 429 -53.14 -20.05 -59.54
C ARG A 429 -52.52 -21.44 -59.66
N ILE A 430 -51.31 -21.53 -60.22
CA ILE A 430 -50.67 -22.84 -60.45
C ILE A 430 -49.78 -23.30 -59.29
N SER A 431 -49.41 -22.42 -58.36
CA SER A 431 -48.51 -22.77 -57.24
C SER A 431 -49.04 -23.92 -56.38
N GLY A 432 -50.36 -23.99 -56.15
CA GLY A 432 -50.99 -25.10 -55.42
C GLY A 432 -50.82 -26.44 -56.14
N SER A 433 -51.04 -26.46 -57.46
CA SER A 433 -50.82 -27.64 -58.30
C SER A 433 -49.35 -28.05 -58.32
N VAL A 434 -48.42 -27.10 -58.40
CA VAL A 434 -46.98 -27.41 -58.39
C VAL A 434 -46.53 -27.97 -57.04
N LEU A 435 -47.00 -27.39 -55.93
CA LEU A 435 -46.65 -27.83 -54.59
C LEU A 435 -47.18 -29.23 -54.28
N ALA A 436 -48.37 -29.59 -54.78
CA ALA A 436 -48.95 -30.93 -54.62
C ALA A 436 -48.07 -32.05 -55.19
N TYR A 437 -47.17 -31.73 -56.14
CA TYR A 437 -46.23 -32.66 -56.75
C TYR A 437 -44.77 -32.47 -56.23
N ASP A 438 -44.58 -31.77 -55.11
CA ASP A 438 -43.24 -31.38 -54.57
C ASP A 438 -42.36 -30.69 -55.63
N GLY A 439 -42.99 -29.93 -56.52
CA GLY A 439 -42.33 -29.22 -57.61
C GLY A 439 -41.66 -27.94 -57.16
N PHE A 440 -40.47 -27.67 -57.67
CA PHE A 440 -39.80 -26.40 -57.50
C PHE A 440 -40.18 -25.46 -58.65
N PHE A 441 -40.89 -24.38 -58.33
CA PHE A 441 -41.45 -23.44 -59.31
C PHE A 441 -40.60 -22.19 -59.43
N ALA A 442 -40.21 -21.84 -60.65
CA ALA A 442 -39.40 -20.66 -60.91
C ALA A 442 -39.82 -19.92 -62.19
N ARG A 443 -39.57 -18.61 -62.21
CA ARG A 443 -39.66 -17.77 -63.41
C ARG A 443 -38.27 -17.58 -64.01
N LEU A 444 -38.15 -17.75 -65.32
CA LEU A 444 -36.90 -17.54 -66.04
C LEU A 444 -36.75 -16.10 -66.50
N ALA A 445 -37.70 -15.62 -67.29
CA ALA A 445 -37.81 -14.27 -67.82
C ALA A 445 -39.20 -14.11 -68.46
N GLY A 446 -39.73 -12.88 -68.55
CA GLY A 446 -40.97 -12.61 -69.27
C GLY A 446 -42.13 -13.51 -68.82
N ASP A 447 -42.70 -14.25 -69.75
CA ASP A 447 -43.79 -15.21 -69.58
C ASP A 447 -43.33 -16.68 -69.51
N GLU A 448 -42.03 -16.91 -69.36
CA GLU A 448 -41.42 -18.24 -69.26
C GLU A 448 -41.25 -18.70 -67.82
N PHE A 449 -41.82 -19.86 -67.52
CA PHE A 449 -41.77 -20.49 -66.21
C PHE A 449 -41.28 -21.92 -66.31
N VAL A 450 -40.72 -22.42 -65.21
CA VAL A 450 -40.23 -23.78 -65.13
C VAL A 450 -40.61 -24.41 -63.81
N VAL A 451 -41.11 -25.65 -63.90
CA VAL A 451 -41.30 -26.52 -62.75
C VAL A 451 -40.28 -27.65 -62.83
N LEU A 452 -39.50 -27.80 -61.77
CA LEU A 452 -38.59 -28.93 -61.58
C LEU A 452 -39.21 -29.95 -60.63
N LEU A 453 -39.42 -31.16 -61.11
CA LEU A 453 -39.79 -32.32 -60.30
C LEU A 453 -38.53 -33.14 -60.01
N LYS A 454 -38.30 -33.44 -58.73
CA LYS A 454 -37.13 -34.24 -58.30
C LYS A 454 -37.24 -35.69 -58.76
N THR A 455 -38.45 -36.25 -58.66
CA THR A 455 -38.76 -37.62 -59.05
C THR A 455 -40.08 -37.60 -59.81
N ALA A 456 -40.05 -37.99 -61.08
CA ALA A 456 -41.22 -37.95 -61.94
C ALA A 456 -41.28 -39.18 -62.84
N CYS A 457 -42.50 -39.55 -63.24
CA CYS A 457 -42.74 -40.51 -64.32
C CYS A 457 -43.57 -39.82 -65.42
N GLN A 458 -43.69 -40.48 -66.57
CA GLN A 458 -44.39 -39.91 -67.74
C GLN A 458 -45.81 -39.49 -67.40
N SER A 459 -46.56 -40.34 -66.68
CA SER A 459 -47.96 -40.08 -66.34
C SER A 459 -48.12 -38.90 -65.37
N THR A 460 -47.33 -38.83 -64.29
CA THR A 460 -47.43 -37.73 -63.31
C THR A 460 -46.99 -36.40 -63.90
N SER A 461 -45.97 -36.40 -64.76
CA SER A 461 -45.53 -35.19 -65.47
C SER A 461 -46.59 -34.68 -66.44
N GLN A 462 -47.26 -35.60 -67.15
CA GLN A 462 -48.34 -35.24 -68.07
C GLN A 462 -49.57 -34.71 -67.32
N GLN A 463 -49.97 -35.36 -66.22
CA GLN A 463 -51.06 -34.88 -65.37
C GLN A 463 -50.82 -33.46 -64.86
N LEU A 464 -49.60 -33.15 -64.39
CA LEU A 464 -49.26 -31.81 -63.95
C LEU A 464 -49.26 -30.81 -65.13
N ALA A 465 -48.74 -31.20 -66.29
CA ALA A 465 -48.77 -30.36 -67.49
C ALA A 465 -50.20 -30.04 -67.95
N ASP A 466 -51.10 -31.03 -67.91
CA ASP A 466 -52.51 -30.87 -68.25
C ASP A 466 -53.22 -29.97 -67.23
N ALA A 467 -52.98 -30.19 -65.93
CA ALA A 467 -53.52 -29.35 -64.86
C ALA A 467 -53.06 -27.88 -64.97
N ILE A 468 -51.79 -27.65 -65.28
CA ILE A 468 -51.25 -26.30 -65.53
C ILE A 468 -51.93 -25.67 -66.75
N THR A 469 -52.11 -26.44 -67.83
CA THR A 469 -52.74 -25.97 -69.07
C THR A 469 -54.21 -25.61 -68.83
N GLU A 470 -54.95 -26.44 -68.09
CA GLU A 470 -56.36 -26.21 -67.73
C GLU A 470 -56.52 -24.98 -66.84
N GLN A 471 -55.67 -24.84 -65.81
CA GLN A 471 -55.67 -23.67 -64.93
C GLN A 471 -55.28 -22.39 -65.66
N ALA A 472 -54.34 -22.47 -66.62
CA ALA A 472 -53.98 -21.35 -67.46
C ALA A 472 -55.16 -20.91 -68.35
N ALA A 473 -55.96 -21.84 -68.87
CA ALA A 473 -57.09 -21.54 -69.77
C ALA A 473 -58.27 -20.84 -69.06
N GLN A 474 -58.33 -20.88 -67.72
CA GLN A 474 -59.36 -20.18 -66.96
C GLN A 474 -59.22 -18.64 -67.12
N PRO A 475 -60.32 -17.88 -67.19
CA PRO A 475 -60.26 -16.43 -67.38
C PRO A 475 -59.46 -15.73 -66.27
N PHE A 476 -58.67 -14.71 -66.63
CA PHE A 476 -57.98 -13.83 -65.68
C PHE A 476 -58.78 -12.54 -65.52
N HIS A 477 -59.26 -12.30 -64.30
CA HIS A 477 -60.00 -11.08 -63.96
C HIS A 477 -59.01 -10.03 -63.46
N ILE A 478 -58.67 -9.07 -64.33
CA ILE A 478 -57.75 -7.97 -64.05
C ILE A 478 -58.57 -6.66 -64.06
N GLY A 479 -58.90 -6.14 -62.88
CA GLY A 479 -59.86 -5.05 -62.75
C GLY A 479 -61.23 -5.42 -63.34
N ASN A 480 -61.72 -4.64 -64.31
CA ASN A 480 -62.98 -4.89 -65.02
C ASN A 480 -62.80 -5.69 -66.33
N GLN A 481 -61.58 -6.15 -66.64
CA GLN A 481 -61.27 -6.87 -67.87
C GLN A 481 -61.17 -8.37 -67.62
N VAL A 482 -61.59 -9.15 -68.61
CA VAL A 482 -61.46 -10.61 -68.63
C VAL A 482 -60.48 -10.98 -69.72
N ILE A 483 -59.31 -11.48 -69.33
CA ILE A 483 -58.23 -11.83 -70.23
C ILE A 483 -58.15 -13.35 -70.35
N HIS A 484 -58.15 -13.86 -71.57
CA HIS A 484 -58.00 -15.27 -71.87
C HIS A 484 -56.63 -15.53 -72.48
N ILE A 485 -55.80 -16.27 -71.75
CA ILE A 485 -54.52 -16.79 -72.23
C ILE A 485 -54.51 -18.31 -72.05
N GLY A 486 -53.69 -19.00 -72.82
CA GLY A 486 -53.39 -20.41 -72.60
C GLY A 486 -51.95 -20.59 -72.13
N ALA A 487 -51.56 -21.80 -71.79
CA ALA A 487 -50.16 -22.14 -71.58
C ALA A 487 -49.74 -23.28 -72.51
N SER A 488 -48.50 -23.22 -72.98
CA SER A 488 -47.84 -24.33 -73.66
C SER A 488 -46.82 -24.93 -72.72
N VAL A 489 -46.99 -26.21 -72.40
CA VAL A 489 -46.10 -26.93 -71.48
C VAL A 489 -45.30 -27.98 -72.24
N GLY A 490 -43.98 -27.92 -72.16
CA GLY A 490 -43.06 -28.93 -72.65
C GLY A 490 -42.46 -29.73 -71.51
N ILE A 491 -42.44 -31.05 -71.64
CA ILE A 491 -41.87 -31.95 -70.63
C ILE A 491 -40.54 -32.49 -71.14
N THR A 492 -39.51 -32.48 -70.30
CA THR A 492 -38.24 -33.14 -70.57
C THR A 492 -37.73 -33.83 -69.32
N PHE A 493 -37.39 -35.11 -69.45
CA PHE A 493 -36.72 -35.87 -68.40
C PHE A 493 -35.21 -35.68 -68.49
N TYR A 494 -34.55 -35.72 -67.34
CA TYR A 494 -33.09 -35.64 -67.25
C TYR A 494 -32.44 -36.82 -67.97
N HIS A 495 -31.35 -36.58 -68.70
CA HIS A 495 -30.51 -37.65 -69.28
C HIS A 495 -29.10 -37.59 -68.70
N ASP A 496 -28.46 -38.75 -68.57
CA ASP A 496 -27.12 -38.82 -68.00
C ASP A 496 -26.12 -38.01 -68.84
N GLY A 497 -25.39 -37.12 -68.16
CA GLY A 497 -24.46 -36.17 -68.79
C GLY A 497 -25.04 -34.78 -69.06
N ASP A 498 -26.30 -34.51 -68.73
CA ASP A 498 -26.84 -33.14 -68.76
C ASP A 498 -26.23 -32.30 -67.61
N CYS A 499 -25.71 -31.11 -67.93
CA CYS A 499 -25.54 -30.03 -66.95
C CYS A 499 -26.85 -29.23 -66.81
N PRO A 500 -27.05 -28.42 -65.75
CA PRO A 500 -28.29 -27.67 -65.54
C PRO A 500 -28.75 -26.86 -66.76
N GLN A 501 -27.83 -26.18 -67.43
CA GLN A 501 -28.10 -25.36 -68.60
C GLN A 501 -28.54 -26.19 -69.80
N ARG A 502 -27.92 -27.36 -70.00
CA ARG A 502 -28.29 -28.29 -71.08
C ARG A 502 -29.65 -28.93 -70.82
N PHE A 503 -29.94 -29.30 -69.57
CA PHE A 503 -31.24 -29.85 -69.18
C PHE A 503 -32.35 -28.82 -69.42
N LEU A 504 -32.14 -27.57 -68.99
CA LEU A 504 -33.07 -26.46 -69.19
C LEU A 504 -33.29 -26.15 -70.68
N SER A 505 -32.23 -26.08 -71.48
CA SER A 505 -32.31 -25.82 -72.93
C SER A 505 -33.09 -26.91 -73.68
N ARG A 506 -33.04 -28.15 -73.22
CA ARG A 506 -33.83 -29.24 -73.81
C ARG A 506 -35.31 -29.13 -73.44
N ALA A 507 -35.62 -28.70 -72.22
CA ALA A 507 -36.99 -28.45 -71.78
C ALA A 507 -37.65 -27.33 -72.59
N ASP A 508 -36.93 -26.24 -72.83
CA ASP A 508 -37.34 -25.15 -73.73
C ASP A 508 -37.65 -25.67 -75.15
N LYS A 509 -36.71 -26.41 -75.75
CA LYS A 509 -36.92 -27.04 -77.08
C LYS A 509 -38.14 -27.98 -77.11
N ALA A 510 -38.42 -28.70 -76.03
CA ALA A 510 -39.59 -29.57 -75.94
C ALA A 510 -40.89 -28.77 -75.88
N MET A 511 -40.92 -27.65 -75.14
CA MET A 511 -42.05 -26.72 -75.11
C MET A 511 -42.31 -26.13 -76.49
N TYR A 512 -41.26 -25.66 -77.17
CA TYR A 512 -41.40 -25.07 -78.50
C TYR A 512 -41.94 -26.07 -79.53
N ARG A 513 -41.50 -27.33 -79.49
CA ARG A 513 -42.06 -28.41 -80.34
C ARG A 513 -43.53 -28.68 -80.03
N HIS A 514 -43.90 -28.69 -78.75
CA HIS A 514 -45.28 -28.88 -78.32
C HIS A 514 -46.18 -27.71 -78.74
N LYS A 515 -45.68 -26.47 -78.65
CA LYS A 515 -46.37 -25.25 -79.11
C LYS A 515 -46.65 -25.27 -80.61
N LYS A 516 -45.71 -25.74 -81.44
CA LYS A 516 -45.88 -25.87 -82.90
C LYS A 516 -46.85 -26.98 -83.33
N ALA A 517 -47.08 -28.00 -82.50
CA ALA A 517 -47.98 -29.11 -82.85
C ALA A 517 -49.46 -28.82 -82.54
N ARG A 518 -49.75 -27.73 -81.81
CA ARG A 518 -51.11 -27.33 -81.37
C ARG A 518 -51.57 -25.97 -81.93
N GLN A 519 -50.73 -25.31 -82.74
CA GLN A 519 -51.05 -24.12 -83.54
C GLN A 519 -51.31 -24.55 -84.98
#